data_AF-A0A377ZAE3-F1
#
_entry.id   AF-A0A377ZAE3-F1
#
_cell.length_a   1.000
_cell.length_b   1.000
_cell.length_c   1.000
_cell.angle_alpha   90.00
_cell.angle_beta   90.00
_cell.angle_gamma   90.00
#
_symmetry.space_group_name_H-M   'P 1'
#
loop_
_entity.id
_entity.type
_entity.pdbx_description
1 polymer ?
#
loop_
_entity_poly.entity_id
_entity_poly.type
_entity_poly.pdbx_seq_one_letter_code
_entity_poly.pdbx_strand_id
1 'polypeptide(L)'
;MIVAESGFGTGLNFLTLWQAFDVFVRDNPDVTLQRLHFISFEKYPLKAEDLRLAHQRWPELAPWAQQLQAQWPSAFGGCHRLLLDGGRVTLDLWFGDINELTRELDDSLNQQVDAWFLDGFAPAKNPDMWTQDLFSAMARLARPGGTLATFTSAGFVRRGLQEAGFTMRKSKGFGRKREMLTGEMAQTLSFPARVPWFARSSSDAREAAIIGGGIASALLSLALLRRGWQVTLYCADEAPAAGRLRQSPGRAVSAVKSARSGAGTLFSGRLYLRPPNV
;
A
#
# COMPACT_ATOMS: atom_id res chain seq x y z
N MET A 1 -2.31 -9.66 7.15
CA MET A 1 -2.36 -10.17 5.77
C MET A 1 -1.97 -9.03 4.84
N ILE A 2 -1.15 -9.32 3.83
CA ILE A 2 -0.70 -8.38 2.80
C ILE A 2 -1.31 -8.81 1.47
N VAL A 3 -2.12 -7.94 0.88
CA VAL A 3 -2.69 -8.14 -0.47
C VAL A 3 -2.07 -7.13 -1.41
N ALA A 4 -1.69 -7.55 -2.61
CA ALA A 4 -1.18 -6.65 -3.65
C ALA A 4 -2.07 -6.67 -4.90
N GLU A 5 -2.22 -5.52 -5.55
CA GLU A 5 -3.11 -5.32 -6.69
C GLU A 5 -2.41 -4.56 -7.83
N SER A 6 -2.64 -5.00 -9.07
CA SER A 6 -1.98 -4.41 -10.25
C SER A 6 -2.68 -3.19 -10.87
N GLY A 7 -3.89 -2.86 -10.43
CA GLY A 7 -4.67 -1.72 -10.93
C GLY A 7 -5.78 -1.33 -9.96
N PHE A 8 -5.66 -0.20 -9.29
CA PHE A 8 -6.60 0.21 -8.24
C PHE A 8 -7.96 0.64 -8.79
N GLY A 9 -7.96 1.39 -9.89
CA GLY A 9 -9.14 1.98 -10.52
C GLY A 9 -10.01 2.74 -9.54
N THR A 10 -11.24 2.24 -9.34
CA THR A 10 -12.21 2.83 -8.41
C THR A 10 -12.02 2.38 -6.96
N GLY A 11 -11.05 1.50 -6.67
CA GLY A 11 -10.85 0.94 -5.34
C GLY A 11 -11.88 -0.11 -4.93
N LEU A 12 -12.71 -0.59 -5.85
CA LEU A 12 -13.79 -1.56 -5.55
C LEU A 12 -13.25 -2.84 -4.89
N ASN A 13 -12.16 -3.40 -5.40
CA ASN A 13 -11.55 -4.61 -4.83
C ASN A 13 -11.04 -4.35 -3.41
N PHE A 14 -10.37 -3.21 -3.19
CA PHE A 14 -9.92 -2.79 -1.87
C PHE A 14 -11.08 -2.61 -0.88
N LEU A 15 -12.14 -1.89 -1.27
CA LEU A 15 -13.30 -1.63 -0.41
C LEU A 15 -14.05 -2.93 -0.08
N THR A 16 -14.21 -3.82 -1.06
CA THR A 16 -14.85 -5.13 -0.87
C THR A 16 -14.03 -6.01 0.07
N LEU A 17 -12.70 -6.02 -0.10
CA LEU A 17 -11.80 -6.75 0.79
C LEU A 17 -11.82 -6.18 2.21
N TRP A 18 -11.84 -4.85 2.36
CA TRP A 18 -11.91 -4.21 3.67
C TRP A 18 -13.23 -4.55 4.37
N GLN A 19 -14.37 -4.48 3.68
CA GLN A 19 -15.65 -4.93 4.23
C GLN A 19 -15.59 -6.40 4.69
N ALA A 20 -15.06 -7.30 3.86
CA ALA A 20 -14.95 -8.71 4.21
C ALA A 20 -14.01 -8.94 5.40
N PHE A 21 -12.91 -8.20 5.47
CA PHE A 21 -11.96 -8.23 6.58
C PHE A 21 -12.60 -7.75 7.89
N ASP A 22 -13.36 -6.66 7.86
CA ASP A 22 -14.05 -6.13 9.05
C ASP A 22 -15.10 -7.13 9.57
N VAL A 23 -15.86 -7.75 8.68
CA VAL A 23 -16.79 -8.85 9.02
C VAL A 23 -16.04 -10.02 9.64
N PHE A 24 -14.93 -10.44 9.03
CA PHE A 24 -14.12 -11.55 9.53
C PHE A 24 -13.57 -11.28 10.93
N VAL A 25 -12.99 -10.10 11.18
CA VAL A 25 -12.44 -9.77 12.51
C VAL A 25 -13.53 -9.64 13.56
N ARG A 26 -14.69 -9.04 13.21
CA ARG A 26 -15.84 -8.94 14.12
C ARG A 26 -16.35 -10.31 14.54
N ASP A 27 -16.47 -11.22 13.57
CA ASP A 27 -17.04 -12.56 13.81
C ASP A 27 -16.00 -13.52 14.40
N ASN A 28 -14.72 -13.15 14.42
CA ASN A 28 -13.61 -13.95 14.94
C ASN A 28 -12.63 -13.09 15.76
N PRO A 29 -13.01 -12.60 16.94
CA PRO A 29 -12.22 -11.62 17.70
C PRO A 29 -10.84 -12.15 18.15
N ASP A 30 -10.71 -13.46 18.38
CA ASP A 30 -9.50 -14.10 18.92
C ASP A 30 -8.49 -14.54 17.85
N VAL A 31 -8.73 -14.23 16.57
CA VAL A 31 -7.81 -14.60 15.50
C VAL A 31 -6.52 -13.79 15.55
N THR A 32 -5.43 -14.40 15.10
CA THR A 32 -4.13 -13.73 15.00
C THR A 32 -4.11 -12.64 13.91
N LEU A 33 -4.96 -12.76 12.89
CA LEU A 33 -5.06 -11.81 11.80
C LEU A 33 -5.86 -10.57 12.23
N GLN A 34 -5.14 -9.57 12.75
CA GLN A 34 -5.74 -8.33 13.26
C GLN A 34 -5.53 -7.12 12.34
N ARG A 35 -4.77 -7.27 11.24
CA ARG A 35 -4.41 -6.15 10.35
C ARG A 35 -4.40 -6.55 8.88
N LEU A 36 -4.83 -5.60 8.06
CA LEU A 36 -4.80 -5.68 6.60
C LEU A 36 -3.81 -4.63 6.06
N HIS A 37 -2.94 -5.06 5.16
CA HIS A 37 -2.11 -4.17 4.36
C HIS A 37 -2.42 -4.43 2.89
N PHE A 38 -2.86 -3.39 2.19
CA PHE A 38 -3.13 -3.43 0.76
C PHE A 38 -2.10 -2.60 0.01
N ILE A 39 -1.49 -3.16 -1.03
CA ILE A 39 -0.50 -2.47 -1.88
C ILE A 39 -1.06 -2.45 -3.28
N SER A 40 -1.37 -1.29 -3.83
CA SER A 40 -1.91 -1.19 -5.19
C SER A 40 -1.08 -0.28 -6.06
N PHE A 41 -1.00 -0.62 -7.35
CA PHE A 41 -0.43 0.23 -8.38
C PHE A 41 -1.55 0.86 -9.20
N GLU A 42 -1.37 2.12 -9.59
CA GLU A 42 -2.33 2.83 -10.45
C GLU A 42 -1.61 3.85 -11.33
N LYS A 43 -1.74 3.69 -12.65
CA LYS A 43 -1.09 4.57 -13.62
C LYS A 43 -1.91 5.85 -13.88
N TYR A 44 -3.24 5.76 -13.76
CA TYR A 44 -4.19 6.83 -14.06
C TYR A 44 -5.13 7.05 -12.88
N PRO A 45 -4.64 7.60 -11.75
CA PRO A 45 -5.46 7.79 -10.56
C PRO A 45 -6.65 8.72 -10.84
N LEU A 46 -7.83 8.31 -10.40
CA LEU A 46 -9.05 9.11 -10.53
C LEU A 46 -8.92 10.42 -9.75
N LYS A 47 -9.61 11.45 -10.24
CA LYS A 47 -9.86 12.65 -9.42
C LYS A 47 -10.77 12.27 -8.25
N ALA A 48 -10.63 13.00 -7.15
CA ALA A 48 -11.45 12.76 -5.95
C ALA A 48 -12.96 12.83 -6.24
N GLU A 49 -13.37 13.71 -7.15
CA GLU A 49 -14.77 13.87 -7.59
C GLU A 49 -15.27 12.64 -8.35
N ASP A 50 -14.48 12.15 -9.32
CA ASP A 50 -14.80 10.95 -10.10
C ASP A 50 -14.86 9.71 -9.20
N LEU A 51 -13.96 9.60 -8.21
CA LEU A 51 -13.98 8.54 -7.21
C LEU A 51 -15.26 8.58 -6.36
N ARG A 52 -15.67 9.77 -5.91
CA ARG A 52 -16.94 9.94 -5.18
C ARG A 52 -18.14 9.53 -6.02
N LEU A 53 -18.17 9.92 -7.31
CA LEU A 53 -19.24 9.55 -8.23
C LEU A 53 -19.28 8.03 -8.46
N ALA A 54 -18.13 7.40 -8.66
CA ALA A 54 -18.04 5.95 -8.83
C ALA A 54 -18.60 5.20 -7.61
N HIS A 55 -18.24 5.63 -6.39
CA HIS A 55 -18.69 4.99 -5.15
C HIS A 55 -20.20 5.08 -4.91
N GLN A 56 -20.93 6.02 -5.53
CA GLN A 56 -22.39 6.10 -5.41
C GLN A 56 -23.11 4.85 -5.95
N ARG A 57 -22.45 4.06 -6.81
CA ARG A 57 -23.02 2.81 -7.32
C ARG A 57 -23.07 1.68 -6.29
N TRP A 58 -22.31 1.80 -5.19
CA TRP A 58 -22.21 0.78 -4.14
C TRP A 58 -22.51 1.40 -2.77
N PRO A 59 -23.77 1.76 -2.49
CA PRO A 59 -24.15 2.38 -1.22
C PRO A 59 -23.82 1.49 -0.01
N GLU A 60 -23.82 0.17 -0.19
CA GLU A 60 -23.40 -0.80 0.83
C GLU A 60 -21.94 -0.63 1.26
N LEU A 61 -21.07 -0.06 0.42
CA LEU A 61 -19.65 0.18 0.71
C LEU A 61 -19.38 1.59 1.28
N ALA A 62 -20.41 2.40 1.48
CA ALA A 62 -20.29 3.81 1.86
C ALA A 62 -19.40 4.06 3.11
N PRO A 63 -19.49 3.27 4.21
CA PRO A 63 -18.67 3.51 5.40
C PRO A 63 -17.16 3.44 5.16
N TRP A 64 -16.72 2.50 4.30
CA TRP A 64 -15.31 2.34 3.92
C TRP A 64 -14.91 3.36 2.86
N ALA A 65 -15.79 3.58 1.87
CA ALA A 65 -15.59 4.53 0.80
C ALA A 65 -15.37 5.96 1.31
N GLN A 66 -16.12 6.40 2.32
CA GLN A 66 -15.97 7.72 2.91
C GLN A 66 -14.61 7.93 3.59
N GLN A 67 -14.10 6.91 4.28
CA GLN A 67 -12.77 6.96 4.90
C GLN A 67 -11.66 7.02 3.84
N LEU A 68 -11.77 6.24 2.76
CA LEU A 68 -10.84 6.31 1.63
C LEU A 68 -10.86 7.71 0.98
N GLN A 69 -12.05 8.24 0.70
CA GLN A 69 -12.23 9.55 0.08
C GLN A 69 -11.64 10.68 0.93
N ALA A 70 -11.77 10.60 2.27
CA ALA A 70 -11.26 11.61 3.19
C ALA A 70 -9.73 11.73 3.18
N GLN A 71 -9.02 10.69 2.75
CA GLN A 71 -7.55 10.66 2.68
C GLN A 71 -7.03 10.50 1.23
N TRP A 72 -7.89 10.65 0.22
CA TRP A 72 -7.50 10.42 -1.18
C TRP A 72 -6.34 11.34 -1.58
N PRO A 73 -5.20 10.79 -2.03
CA PRO A 73 -3.98 11.58 -2.24
C PRO A 73 -4.05 12.38 -3.55
N SER A 74 -3.25 13.44 -3.61
CA SER A 74 -2.99 14.17 -4.86
C SER A 74 -2.25 13.28 -5.85
N ALA A 75 -2.56 13.43 -7.15
CA ALA A 75 -2.01 12.62 -8.24
C ALA A 75 -0.57 12.98 -8.62
N PHE A 76 0.39 12.86 -7.70
CA PHE A 76 1.82 12.89 -8.00
C PHE A 76 2.44 11.49 -7.87
N GLY A 77 3.49 11.20 -8.62
CA GLY A 77 4.09 9.86 -8.69
C GLY A 77 4.70 9.38 -7.36
N GLY A 78 4.75 8.07 -7.20
CA GLY A 78 5.36 7.40 -6.03
C GLY A 78 4.32 6.79 -5.08
N CYS A 79 4.77 6.46 -3.87
CA CYS A 79 3.98 5.77 -2.86
C CYS A 79 3.26 6.75 -1.92
N HIS A 80 1.95 6.57 -1.80
CA HIS A 80 1.07 7.27 -0.87
C HIS A 80 0.51 6.28 0.14
N ARG A 81 0.92 6.40 1.41
CA ARG A 81 0.42 5.55 2.49
C ARG A 81 -0.76 6.21 3.19
N LEU A 82 -1.90 5.54 3.19
CA LEU A 82 -3.10 5.90 3.93
C LEU A 82 -3.23 4.97 5.14
N LEU A 83 -3.41 5.57 6.32
CA LEU A 83 -3.71 4.84 7.55
C LEU A 83 -5.21 4.97 7.82
N LEU A 84 -5.91 3.87 7.58
CA LEU A 84 -7.35 3.78 7.67
C LEU A 84 -7.71 3.02 8.95
N ASP A 85 -8.88 3.31 9.51
CA ASP A 85 -9.40 2.57 10.68
C ASP A 85 -8.42 2.50 11.86
N GLY A 86 -7.91 3.67 12.27
CA GLY A 86 -6.91 3.76 13.36
C GLY A 86 -5.55 3.14 13.03
N GLY A 87 -5.31 2.71 11.79
CA GLY A 87 -4.11 2.00 11.35
C GLY A 87 -4.26 0.48 11.28
N ARG A 88 -5.47 -0.05 11.53
CA ARG A 88 -5.79 -1.48 11.32
C ARG A 88 -5.71 -1.88 9.85
N VAL A 89 -6.09 -0.94 8.97
CA VAL A 89 -5.95 -1.07 7.51
C VAL A 89 -4.91 -0.06 7.03
N THR A 90 -3.87 -0.57 6.36
CA THR A 90 -2.86 0.26 5.69
C THR A 90 -3.02 0.08 4.19
N LEU A 91 -3.17 1.19 3.46
CA LEU A 91 -3.22 1.20 2.00
C LEU A 91 -1.99 1.94 1.47
N ASP A 92 -1.15 1.25 0.69
CA ASP A 92 -0.07 1.87 -0.09
C ASP A 92 -0.52 1.98 -1.55
N LEU A 93 -0.80 3.21 -1.99
CA LEU A 93 -1.12 3.52 -3.38
C LEU A 93 0.13 4.01 -4.10
N TRP A 94 0.59 3.24 -5.07
CA TRP A 94 1.72 3.57 -5.91
C TRP A 94 1.23 4.16 -7.23
N PHE A 95 1.43 5.46 -7.42
CA PHE A 95 1.06 6.16 -8.64
C PHE A 95 2.19 6.12 -9.67
N GLY A 96 1.93 5.48 -10.82
CA GLY A 96 2.87 5.30 -11.92
C GLY A 96 2.68 3.97 -12.65
N ASP A 97 3.55 3.66 -13.62
CA ASP A 97 3.49 2.41 -14.36
C ASP A 97 3.98 1.24 -13.49
N ILE A 98 3.16 0.21 -13.32
CA ILE A 98 3.51 -0.97 -12.52
C ILE A 98 4.77 -1.68 -13.02
N ASN A 99 5.00 -1.70 -14.34
CA ASN A 99 6.18 -2.36 -14.91
C ASN A 99 7.47 -1.63 -14.51
N GLU A 100 7.40 -0.33 -14.24
CA GLU A 100 8.53 0.48 -13.77
C GLU A 100 8.65 0.40 -12.25
N LEU A 101 7.56 0.69 -11.54
CA LEU A 101 7.53 0.80 -10.09
C LEU A 101 7.91 -0.51 -9.38
N THR A 102 7.53 -1.66 -9.94
CA THR A 102 7.90 -2.96 -9.35
C THR A 102 9.42 -3.18 -9.30
N ARG A 103 10.20 -2.51 -10.18
CA ARG A 103 11.68 -2.54 -10.18
C ARG A 103 12.28 -1.60 -9.14
N GLU A 104 11.52 -0.66 -8.62
CA GLU A 104 11.95 0.31 -7.61
C GLU A 104 11.61 -0.13 -6.18
N LEU A 105 10.76 -1.15 -6.03
CA LEU A 105 10.41 -1.69 -4.72
C LEU A 105 11.65 -2.22 -4.00
N ASP A 106 11.74 -1.87 -2.73
CA ASP A 106 12.78 -2.31 -1.81
C ASP A 106 12.72 -3.83 -1.58
N ASP A 107 13.89 -4.43 -1.34
CA ASP A 107 14.00 -5.88 -1.14
C ASP A 107 13.21 -6.38 0.09
N SER A 108 12.86 -5.50 1.04
CA SER A 108 11.99 -5.83 2.18
C SER A 108 10.57 -6.26 1.80
N LEU A 109 10.10 -5.97 0.58
CA LEU A 109 8.81 -6.42 0.08
C LEU A 109 8.86 -7.82 -0.57
N ASN A 110 10.06 -8.37 -0.81
CA ASN A 110 10.20 -9.71 -1.38
C ASN A 110 9.59 -10.75 -0.42
N GLN A 111 8.82 -11.68 -0.98
CA GLN A 111 8.15 -12.76 -0.24
C GLN A 111 7.20 -12.32 0.89
N GLN A 112 6.61 -11.13 0.78
CA GLN A 112 5.68 -10.61 1.79
C GLN A 112 4.20 -10.74 1.41
N VAL A 113 3.88 -10.77 0.11
CA VAL A 113 2.49 -10.73 -0.38
C VAL A 113 1.81 -12.08 -0.20
N ASP A 114 0.71 -12.10 0.57
CA ASP A 114 -0.07 -13.31 0.85
C ASP A 114 -1.09 -13.60 -0.28
N ALA A 115 -1.61 -12.56 -0.93
CA ALA A 115 -2.53 -12.70 -2.07
C ALA A 115 -2.34 -11.59 -3.11
N TRP A 116 -2.41 -11.97 -4.39
CA TRP A 116 -2.40 -11.05 -5.53
C TRP A 116 -3.78 -10.93 -6.18
N PHE A 117 -4.25 -9.71 -6.33
CA PHE A 117 -5.34 -9.33 -7.22
C PHE A 117 -4.74 -8.85 -8.54
N LEU A 118 -4.61 -9.76 -9.50
CA LEU A 118 -4.15 -9.41 -10.84
C LEU A 118 -5.33 -8.90 -11.65
N ASP A 119 -5.57 -7.60 -11.49
CA ASP A 119 -6.66 -6.85 -12.11
C ASP A 119 -6.15 -5.71 -13.00
N GLY A 120 -7.04 -5.20 -13.84
CA GLY A 120 -6.79 -4.17 -14.84
C GLY A 120 -7.63 -4.39 -16.09
N PHE A 121 -7.38 -3.61 -17.13
CA PHE A 121 -8.08 -3.84 -18.39
C PHE A 121 -7.74 -5.22 -18.97
N ALA A 122 -8.74 -5.85 -19.61
CA ALA A 122 -8.56 -7.14 -20.27
C ALA A 122 -7.32 -7.13 -21.16
N PRO A 123 -6.54 -8.23 -21.27
CA PRO A 123 -5.27 -8.22 -21.99
C PRO A 123 -5.35 -7.73 -23.44
N ALA A 124 -6.50 -7.94 -24.11
CA ALA A 124 -6.73 -7.42 -25.46
C ALA A 124 -6.88 -5.89 -25.53
N LYS A 125 -7.22 -5.23 -24.42
CA LYS A 125 -7.41 -3.77 -24.32
C LYS A 125 -6.20 -3.04 -23.75
N ASN A 126 -5.35 -3.72 -22.99
CA ASN A 126 -4.16 -3.13 -22.39
C ASN A 126 -3.02 -4.16 -22.33
N PRO A 127 -2.48 -4.61 -23.47
CA PRO A 127 -1.45 -5.65 -23.51
C PRO A 127 -0.17 -5.23 -22.78
N ASP A 128 0.14 -3.93 -22.74
CA ASP A 128 1.36 -3.36 -22.17
C ASP A 128 1.52 -3.60 -20.66
N MET A 129 0.41 -3.87 -19.95
CA MET A 129 0.46 -4.23 -18.54
C MET A 129 0.86 -5.70 -18.33
N TRP A 130 0.47 -6.61 -19.24
CA TRP A 130 0.57 -8.06 -19.03
C TRP A 130 1.90 -8.60 -19.53
N THR A 131 2.98 -8.22 -18.85
CA THR A 131 4.35 -8.56 -19.22
C THR A 131 4.93 -9.69 -18.38
N GLN A 132 5.95 -10.37 -18.90
CA GLN A 132 6.70 -11.36 -18.13
C GLN A 132 7.43 -10.73 -16.94
N ASP A 133 7.87 -9.47 -17.08
CA ASP A 133 8.48 -8.68 -16.00
C ASP A 133 7.51 -8.50 -14.83
N LEU A 134 6.25 -8.16 -15.12
CA LEU A 134 5.21 -8.06 -14.09
C LEU A 134 4.99 -9.41 -13.39
N PHE A 135 4.83 -10.49 -14.14
CA PHE A 135 4.61 -11.82 -13.56
C PHE A 135 5.79 -12.24 -12.67
N SER A 136 7.01 -11.95 -13.09
CA SER A 136 8.24 -12.23 -12.33
C SER A 136 8.34 -11.38 -11.07
N ALA A 137 7.97 -10.10 -11.15
CA ALA A 137 7.87 -9.23 -9.98
C ALA A 137 6.82 -9.73 -8.98
N MET A 138 5.64 -10.17 -9.46
CA MET A 138 4.60 -10.72 -8.60
C MET A 138 5.07 -11.99 -7.89
N ALA A 139 5.76 -12.89 -8.60
CA ALA A 139 6.36 -14.09 -8.02
C ALA A 139 7.43 -13.74 -6.98
N ARG A 140 8.25 -12.72 -7.23
CA ARG A 140 9.26 -12.23 -6.28
C ARG A 140 8.67 -11.69 -4.99
N LEU A 141 7.54 -11.00 -5.10
CA LEU A 141 6.85 -10.40 -3.97
C LEU A 141 5.96 -11.41 -3.21
N ALA A 142 5.52 -12.48 -3.86
CA ALA A 142 4.67 -13.50 -3.26
C ALA A 142 5.38 -14.30 -2.16
N ARG A 143 4.76 -14.40 -1.00
CA ARG A 143 5.16 -15.32 0.07
C ARG A 143 5.05 -16.77 -0.45
N PRO A 144 5.89 -17.72 0.01
CA PRO A 144 5.62 -19.14 -0.18
C PRO A 144 4.22 -19.53 0.33
N GLY A 145 3.43 -20.23 -0.47
CA GLY A 145 2.01 -20.50 -0.23
C GLY A 145 1.07 -19.33 -0.57
N GLY A 146 1.62 -18.17 -0.95
CA GLY A 146 0.86 -17.00 -1.37
C GLY A 146 0.06 -17.27 -2.65
N THR A 147 -1.10 -16.64 -2.76
CA THR A 147 -2.08 -16.94 -3.81
C THR A 147 -2.21 -15.80 -4.82
N LEU A 148 -2.84 -16.10 -5.95
CA LEU A 148 -3.18 -15.12 -6.98
C LEU A 148 -4.54 -15.46 -7.58
N ALA A 149 -5.32 -14.43 -7.92
CA ALA A 149 -6.49 -14.56 -8.76
C ALA A 149 -6.51 -13.50 -9.87
N THR A 150 -7.04 -13.87 -11.04
CA THR A 150 -7.32 -12.92 -12.13
C THR A 150 -8.57 -13.32 -12.89
N PHE A 151 -9.31 -12.33 -13.40
CA PHE A 151 -10.54 -12.55 -14.16
C PHE A 151 -10.31 -13.12 -15.57
N THR A 152 -9.08 -13.04 -16.08
CA THR A 152 -8.73 -13.48 -17.45
C THR A 152 -8.32 -14.94 -17.46
N SER A 153 -8.63 -15.64 -18.56
CA SER A 153 -8.17 -17.01 -18.83
C SER A 153 -7.27 -17.10 -20.06
N ALA A 154 -6.69 -15.97 -20.48
CA ALA A 154 -5.82 -15.88 -21.64
C ALA A 154 -4.61 -16.81 -21.51
N GLY A 155 -4.32 -17.57 -22.57
CA GLY A 155 -3.29 -18.62 -22.53
C GLY A 155 -1.88 -18.09 -22.25
N PHE A 156 -1.54 -16.90 -22.76
CA PHE A 156 -0.22 -16.31 -22.53
C PHE A 156 -0.05 -15.84 -21.07
N VAL A 157 -1.10 -15.30 -20.44
CA VAL A 157 -1.09 -14.92 -19.02
C VAL A 157 -0.87 -16.15 -18.15
N ARG A 158 -1.57 -17.25 -18.43
CA ARG A 158 -1.37 -18.52 -17.72
C ARG A 158 0.08 -19.01 -17.84
N ARG A 159 0.62 -19.05 -19.07
CA ARG A 159 2.00 -19.52 -19.31
C ARG A 159 3.03 -18.61 -18.63
N GLY A 160 2.86 -17.29 -18.72
CA GLY A 160 3.80 -16.35 -18.10
C GLY A 160 3.81 -16.44 -16.57
N LEU A 161 2.64 -16.61 -15.94
CA LEU A 161 2.55 -16.86 -14.49
C LEU A 161 3.16 -18.21 -14.09
N GLN A 162 3.01 -19.26 -14.91
CA GLN A 162 3.67 -20.55 -14.70
C GLN A 162 5.19 -20.42 -14.81
N GLU A 163 5.68 -19.71 -15.83
CA GLU A 163 7.10 -19.44 -16.03
C GLU A 163 7.69 -18.62 -14.86
N ALA A 164 6.93 -17.68 -14.30
CA ALA A 164 7.32 -16.93 -13.11
C ALA A 164 7.35 -17.78 -11.82
N GLY A 165 6.75 -18.98 -11.84
CA GLY A 165 6.79 -19.95 -10.73
C GLY A 165 5.46 -20.22 -10.03
N PHE A 166 4.35 -19.63 -10.46
CA PHE A 166 3.03 -19.95 -9.89
C PHE A 166 2.48 -21.27 -10.41
N THR A 167 1.91 -22.08 -9.52
CA THR A 167 1.12 -23.25 -9.89
C THR A 167 -0.29 -22.82 -10.30
N MET A 168 -0.51 -22.64 -11.60
CA MET A 168 -1.75 -22.08 -12.15
C MET A 168 -2.84 -23.13 -12.42
N ARG A 169 -4.06 -22.83 -11.96
CA ARG A 169 -5.28 -23.63 -12.15
C ARG A 169 -6.41 -22.79 -12.73
N LYS A 170 -7.19 -23.38 -13.62
CA LYS A 170 -8.44 -22.79 -14.12
C LYS A 170 -9.54 -22.99 -13.08
N SER A 171 -10.33 -21.96 -12.83
CA SER A 171 -11.51 -22.01 -11.98
C SER A 171 -12.73 -21.52 -12.75
N LYS A 172 -13.93 -21.82 -12.24
CA LYS A 172 -15.19 -21.37 -12.84
C LYS A 172 -15.27 -19.84 -12.78
N GLY A 173 -15.54 -19.20 -13.92
CA GLY A 173 -15.71 -17.75 -13.97
C GLY A 173 -17.04 -17.29 -13.36
N PHE A 174 -17.15 -16.00 -13.06
CA PHE A 174 -18.38 -15.40 -12.54
C PHE A 174 -19.38 -15.07 -13.66
N GLY A 175 -20.67 -15.32 -13.41
CA GLY A 175 -21.76 -15.02 -14.32
C GLY A 175 -21.61 -15.72 -15.68
N ARG A 176 -21.48 -14.93 -16.76
CA ARG A 176 -21.34 -15.43 -18.14
C ARG A 176 -19.91 -15.86 -18.49
N LYS A 177 -18.90 -15.55 -17.66
CA LYS A 177 -17.52 -15.97 -17.92
C LYS A 177 -17.36 -17.45 -17.61
N ARG A 178 -16.86 -18.21 -18.58
CA ARG A 178 -16.67 -19.65 -18.44
C ARG A 178 -15.56 -19.99 -17.44
N GLU A 179 -14.42 -19.30 -17.55
CA GLU A 179 -13.21 -19.62 -16.79
C GLU A 179 -12.54 -18.34 -16.27
N MET A 180 -11.83 -18.48 -15.15
CA MET A 180 -10.88 -17.53 -14.59
C MET A 180 -9.62 -18.28 -14.14
N LEU A 181 -8.55 -17.56 -13.79
CA LEU A 181 -7.31 -18.19 -13.33
C LEU A 181 -7.08 -17.91 -11.84
N THR A 182 -6.62 -18.94 -11.14
CA THR A 182 -6.08 -18.83 -9.79
C THR A 182 -4.73 -19.53 -9.73
N GLY A 183 -3.86 -19.06 -8.84
CA GLY A 183 -2.49 -19.53 -8.72
C GLY A 183 -2.04 -19.55 -7.28
N GLU A 184 -0.95 -20.29 -7.06
CA GLU A 184 -0.32 -20.44 -5.75
C GLU A 184 1.19 -20.55 -5.93
N MET A 185 1.95 -19.83 -5.10
CA MET A 185 3.40 -19.90 -5.06
C MET A 185 3.83 -21.10 -4.20
N ALA A 186 3.70 -22.31 -4.76
CA ALA A 186 3.96 -23.56 -4.03
C ALA A 186 5.45 -23.76 -3.66
N GLN A 187 6.35 -23.01 -4.29
CA GLN A 187 7.80 -23.10 -4.08
C GLN A 187 8.35 -21.87 -3.37
N THR A 188 9.36 -22.08 -2.55
CA THR A 188 10.15 -20.98 -1.99
C THR A 188 11.23 -20.58 -3.00
N LEU A 189 11.08 -19.40 -3.58
CA LEU A 189 12.08 -18.82 -4.46
C LEU A 189 13.19 -18.16 -3.63
N SER A 190 14.40 -18.09 -4.19
CA SER A 190 15.52 -17.37 -3.56
C SER A 190 15.85 -16.15 -4.42
N PHE A 191 15.89 -14.97 -3.78
CA PHE A 191 16.25 -13.71 -4.44
C PHE A 191 17.48 -13.13 -3.76
N PRO A 192 18.61 -12.98 -4.47
CA PRO A 192 19.75 -12.27 -3.90
C PRO A 192 19.37 -10.81 -3.64
N ALA A 193 19.82 -10.26 -2.52
CA ALA A 193 19.66 -8.84 -2.23
C ALA A 193 20.34 -8.01 -3.34
N ARG A 194 19.60 -7.06 -3.91
CA ARG A 194 20.08 -6.22 -5.03
C ARG A 194 21.15 -5.24 -4.56
N VAL A 195 20.95 -4.70 -3.35
CA VAL A 195 21.85 -3.72 -2.72
C VAL A 195 22.09 -4.09 -1.25
N PRO A 196 22.90 -5.13 -0.96
CA PRO A 196 23.07 -5.66 0.40
C PRO A 196 23.51 -4.62 1.44
N TRP A 197 24.28 -3.60 1.03
CA TRP A 197 24.73 -2.51 1.89
C TRP A 197 23.61 -1.55 2.32
N PHE A 198 22.43 -1.61 1.70
CA PHE A 198 21.23 -0.89 2.11
C PHE A 198 20.16 -1.81 2.72
N ALA A 199 20.51 -3.06 3.05
CA ALA A 199 19.57 -4.03 3.60
C ALA A 199 18.94 -3.53 4.90
N ARG A 200 17.60 -3.63 4.97
CA ARG A 200 16.81 -3.31 6.16
C ARG A 200 16.35 -4.62 6.80
N SER A 201 16.95 -4.98 7.93
CA SER A 201 16.52 -6.15 8.69
C SER A 201 15.36 -5.83 9.62
N SER A 202 14.52 -6.83 9.86
CA SER A 202 13.48 -6.77 10.88
C SER A 202 13.98 -7.36 12.21
N SER A 203 13.21 -7.14 13.27
CA SER A 203 13.43 -7.78 14.57
C SER A 203 12.21 -8.63 14.94
N ASP A 204 12.48 -9.80 15.50
CA ASP A 204 11.46 -10.70 16.03
C ASP A 204 10.94 -10.25 17.41
N ALA A 205 11.64 -9.31 18.06
CA ALA A 205 11.22 -8.75 19.33
C ALA A 205 9.86 -8.04 19.23
N ARG A 206 9.16 -7.91 20.36
CA ARG A 206 7.92 -7.14 20.50
C ARG A 206 7.98 -6.12 21.62
N GLU A 207 9.18 -5.80 22.04
CA GLU A 207 9.48 -4.74 23.01
C GLU A 207 10.56 -3.82 22.43
N ALA A 208 10.41 -2.52 22.63
CA ALA A 208 11.38 -1.52 22.19
C ALA A 208 11.59 -0.44 23.26
N ALA A 209 12.84 -0.17 23.58
CA ALA A 209 13.24 1.03 24.30
C ALA A 209 13.55 2.15 23.29
N ILE A 210 12.92 3.31 23.44
CA ILE A 210 13.15 4.50 22.63
C ILE A 210 13.85 5.54 23.51
N ILE A 211 15.00 6.05 23.05
CA ILE A 211 15.69 7.14 23.73
C ILE A 211 15.36 8.44 23.00
N GLY A 212 14.71 9.38 23.69
CA GLY A 212 14.34 10.67 23.14
C GLY A 212 13.20 11.34 23.89
N GLY A 213 12.67 12.42 23.33
CA GLY A 213 11.52 13.14 23.88
C GLY A 213 10.87 14.09 22.89
N GLY A 214 11.20 13.97 21.61
CA GLY A 214 10.72 14.85 20.55
C GLY A 214 9.61 14.21 19.70
N ILE A 215 9.28 14.88 18.61
CA ILE A 215 8.22 14.42 17.69
C ILE A 215 8.52 13.04 17.06
N ALA A 216 9.79 12.75 16.75
CA ALA A 216 10.18 11.47 16.16
C ALA A 216 9.91 10.29 17.10
N SER A 217 10.28 10.41 18.37
CA SER A 217 10.01 9.38 19.38
C SER A 217 8.51 9.20 19.64
N ALA A 218 7.73 10.28 19.65
CA ALA A 218 6.28 10.22 19.83
C ALA A 218 5.60 9.49 18.66
N LEU A 219 5.94 9.84 17.41
CA LEU A 219 5.38 9.21 16.21
C LEU A 219 5.83 7.75 16.05
N LEU A 220 7.09 7.44 16.38
CA LEU A 220 7.60 6.08 16.37
C LEU A 220 6.88 5.21 17.42
N SER A 221 6.69 5.73 18.63
CA SER A 221 5.93 5.04 19.69
C SER A 221 4.53 4.69 19.21
N LEU A 222 3.81 5.65 18.62
CA LEU A 222 2.47 5.43 18.07
C LEU A 222 2.46 4.37 16.95
N ALA A 223 3.45 4.40 16.06
CA ALA A 223 3.56 3.43 14.97
C ALA A 223 3.83 2.00 15.48
N LEU A 224 4.63 1.84 16.54
CA LEU A 224 4.93 0.56 17.17
C LEU A 224 3.75 0.04 18.00
N LEU A 225 3.10 0.90 18.80
CA LEU A 225 1.93 0.55 19.61
C LEU A 225 0.78 0.03 18.75
N ARG A 226 0.50 0.64 17.58
CA ARG A 226 -0.49 0.14 16.60
C ARG A 226 -0.21 -1.28 16.09
N ARG A 227 1.03 -1.75 16.22
CA ARG A 227 1.48 -3.08 15.78
C ARG A 227 1.61 -4.05 16.95
N GLY A 228 1.16 -3.67 18.15
CA GLY A 228 1.18 -4.51 19.35
C GLY A 228 2.56 -4.60 20.02
N TRP A 229 3.45 -3.63 19.79
CA TRP A 229 4.73 -3.57 20.49
C TRP A 229 4.56 -2.96 21.88
N GLN A 230 5.30 -3.48 22.86
CA GLN A 230 5.56 -2.79 24.11
C GLN A 230 6.64 -1.73 23.89
N VAL A 231 6.40 -0.51 24.35
CA VAL A 231 7.29 0.63 24.11
C VAL A 231 7.60 1.33 25.42
N THR A 232 8.89 1.46 25.72
CA THR A 232 9.40 2.23 26.86
C THR A 232 10.15 3.45 26.32
N LEU A 233 9.70 4.66 26.68
CA LEU A 233 10.33 5.91 26.27
C LEU A 233 11.17 6.49 27.40
N TYR A 234 12.46 6.65 27.17
CA TYR A 234 13.38 7.31 28.09
C TYR A 234 13.69 8.73 27.59
N CYS A 235 13.29 9.73 28.38
CA CYS A 235 13.60 11.13 28.14
C CYS A 235 14.60 11.60 29.19
N ALA A 236 15.65 12.30 28.75
CA ALA A 236 16.64 12.87 29.67
C ALA A 236 16.11 14.14 30.39
N ASP A 237 15.15 14.83 29.77
CA ASP A 237 14.52 16.03 30.33
C ASP A 237 13.36 15.64 31.25
N GLU A 238 12.99 16.54 32.18
CA GLU A 238 11.83 16.34 33.07
C GLU A 238 10.49 16.25 32.34
N ALA A 239 10.41 16.78 31.11
CA ALA A 239 9.21 16.78 30.29
C ALA A 239 9.55 16.57 28.79
N PRO A 240 8.65 15.92 28.02
CA PRO A 240 8.83 15.80 26.58
C PRO A 240 8.80 17.17 25.89
N ALA A 241 9.39 17.24 24.70
CA ALA A 241 9.54 18.44 23.89
C ALA A 241 10.28 19.60 24.60
N ALA A 242 11.10 19.33 25.62
CA ALA A 242 11.93 20.34 26.28
C ALA A 242 13.22 20.69 25.51
N GLY A 243 13.68 19.81 24.60
CA GLY A 243 14.83 20.09 23.71
C GLY A 243 14.55 21.13 22.61
N ARG A 244 15.53 21.31 21.70
CA ARG A 244 15.60 22.32 20.60
C ARG A 244 14.38 22.44 19.65
N LEU A 245 13.33 21.64 19.82
CA LEU A 245 12.11 21.60 19.00
C LEU A 245 10.93 22.40 19.58
N ARG A 246 11.11 23.12 20.70
CA ARG A 246 10.16 24.19 21.09
C ARG A 246 10.23 25.35 20.09
N GLN A 247 9.48 25.25 19.01
CA GLN A 247 9.19 26.38 18.12
C GLN A 247 7.68 26.64 18.10
N SER A 248 7.27 27.86 18.46
CA SER A 248 5.93 28.40 18.20
C SER A 248 5.67 28.44 16.69
N PRO A 249 4.39 28.45 16.25
CA PRO A 249 3.87 27.51 15.25
C PRO A 249 4.81 27.31 14.06
N GLY A 250 5.43 26.13 14.01
CA GLY A 250 6.33 25.73 12.94
C GLY A 250 5.59 25.60 11.60
N ARG A 251 6.19 26.12 10.53
CA ARG A 251 5.65 26.02 9.17
C ARG A 251 6.09 24.69 8.55
N ALA A 252 5.13 23.79 8.28
CA ALA A 252 5.41 22.58 7.52
C ALA A 252 5.41 22.90 6.02
N VAL A 253 6.54 22.69 5.34
CA VAL A 253 6.68 22.88 3.88
C VAL A 253 7.51 21.73 3.32
N SER A 254 7.11 21.16 2.19
CA SER A 254 7.91 20.18 1.46
C SER A 254 9.11 20.86 0.80
N ALA A 255 10.31 20.33 1.04
CA ALA A 255 11.50 20.75 0.30
C ALA A 255 11.48 20.12 -1.10
N VAL A 256 11.12 20.90 -2.12
CA VAL A 256 11.13 20.46 -3.52
C VAL A 256 12.47 20.86 -4.14
N LYS A 257 13.32 19.87 -4.45
CA LYS A 257 14.50 20.09 -5.30
C LYS A 257 14.12 19.82 -6.75
N SER A 258 14.04 20.87 -7.56
CA SER A 258 13.90 20.77 -9.01
C SER A 258 15.20 20.22 -9.61
N ALA A 259 15.14 19.12 -10.37
CA ALA A 259 16.24 18.59 -11.16
C ALA A 259 16.46 19.37 -12.49
N ARG A 260 16.24 20.68 -12.47
CA ARG A 260 16.63 21.58 -13.56
C ARG A 260 17.67 22.57 -13.04
N SER A 261 18.87 22.44 -13.58
CA SER A 261 19.96 23.43 -13.68
C SER A 261 19.84 24.71 -12.82
N GLY A 262 20.78 24.84 -11.87
CA GLY A 262 21.35 26.12 -11.41
C GLY A 262 20.48 27.38 -11.45
N ALA A 263 19.47 27.47 -10.58
CA ALA A 263 19.02 28.72 -9.96
C ALA A 263 17.94 28.37 -8.92
N GLY A 264 18.18 28.69 -7.66
CA GLY A 264 17.22 28.47 -6.59
C GLY A 264 16.02 29.41 -6.73
N THR A 265 14.86 28.86 -7.05
CA THR A 265 13.57 29.56 -6.91
C THR A 265 12.76 28.86 -5.83
N LEU A 266 12.79 29.42 -4.63
CA LEU A 266 11.87 29.09 -3.54
C LEU A 266 10.48 29.59 -3.93
N PHE A 267 9.53 28.70 -4.20
CA PHE A 267 8.13 29.07 -4.32
C PHE A 267 7.57 29.40 -2.93
N SER A 268 7.40 30.69 -2.63
CA SER A 268 6.68 31.14 -1.43
C SER A 268 5.18 31.22 -1.71
N GLY A 269 4.42 30.17 -1.42
CA GLY A 269 2.96 30.28 -1.32
C GLY A 269 2.58 30.93 0.01
N ARG A 270 2.05 32.17 -0.02
CA ARG A 270 1.42 32.81 1.16
C ARG A 270 0.04 32.19 1.36
N LEU A 271 -0.16 31.45 2.44
CA LEU A 271 -1.49 31.12 2.94
C LEU A 271 -1.98 32.31 3.76
N TYR A 272 -3.02 33.01 3.29
CA TYR A 272 -3.72 34.01 4.10
C TYR A 272 -4.78 33.29 4.94
N LEU A 273 -4.53 33.17 6.25
CA LEU A 273 -5.57 32.84 7.22
C LEU A 273 -6.35 34.13 7.52
N ARG A 274 -7.60 34.20 7.05
CA ARG A 274 -8.54 35.26 7.41
C ARG A 274 -9.17 34.88 8.76
N PRO A 275 -9.09 35.71 9.82
CA PRO A 275 -9.75 35.40 11.09
C PRO A 275 -11.28 35.51 10.94
N PRO A 276 -12.05 34.74 11.73
CA PRO A 276 -13.50 34.84 11.75
C PRO A 276 -13.91 36.17 12.40
N ASN A 277 -14.84 36.88 11.76
CA ASN A 277 -15.46 38.07 12.31
C ASN A 277 -16.28 37.72 13.55
N VAL A 278 -16.21 38.62 14.52
CA VAL A 278 -17.10 38.80 15.68
C VAL A 278 -18.53 39.06 15.20
#